data_AF-A0A1G5V8E9-F1
#
_entry.id   AF-A0A1G5V8E9-F1
#
_cell.length_a   1.000
_cell.length_b   1.000
_cell.length_c   1.000
_cell.angle_alpha   90.00
_cell.angle_beta   90.00
_cell.angle_gamma   90.00
#
_symmetry.space_group_name_H-M   'P 1'
#
loop_
_entity.id
_entity.type
_entity.pdbx_description
1 polymer ?
#
loop_
_entity_poly.entity_id
_entity_poly.type
_entity_poly.pdbx_seq_one_letter_code
_entity_poly.pdbx_strand_id
1 'polypeptide(L)'
;METKMDFITKKGVIKRLLTMALGLIMAVIACVTVLPGTEMTVKAAGTGKNLQIVSGGSVPNIEGAQISNIYFGNYMQSGDGAGGFSVDPIKWRVLQNSGGQLFLLADKALDGKKYNEYGSATWESCTLRTWLNGDFMNSAFSGAEILSIADSSVINSDNPDDGTSGGNDTMDKLFLLSIAEYTNTSLGFAGNYNYNDDARKAIATDYAVHNGAVMYSGVGSVWWLRSPGGDVDRAAVVLHHGDLFSSGLPIANVGTAVRPAFDLNLSSVIYTSAAVGGKSSGTVGADALTSVADYTGTDWKVTLLDDGSINSNLNGHAGFTATRVGGGNVAIGDEITLSFGGAQTGSNEYVSAIIVSAADETTPLYYGRIANNTASDTAATVKVPTGISDGDYKLLVFAEQYNGDKKTDFASAYSEIDFTVEGAGNVASTPRPVGGNASSSDSSLDLDTEEETTGDYLDELMVMLEAAIASGTEKTINWSEGTALPGPVMKILEENPQITLVFSYTYQGLDYRVTLPGKYVKYDPKIPWCGPLYLYGLYGKYGTNTNSLPKATTSRAGERTYTVISGETLWGIAMRLGTTVEELVRLNNIPNPDRIDIGQIIRY
;
A
#
# COMPACT_ATOMS: atom_id res chain seq x y z
N MET A 1 56.90 19.65 -20.14
CA MET A 1 55.51 19.60 -20.69
C MET A 1 54.53 19.00 -19.67
N GLU A 2 54.99 18.14 -18.74
CA GLU A 2 54.16 17.41 -17.78
C GLU A 2 53.39 18.30 -16.77
N THR A 3 53.91 19.46 -16.37
CA THR A 3 53.30 20.32 -15.34
C THR A 3 51.92 20.88 -15.72
N LYS A 4 51.59 20.95 -17.02
CA LYS A 4 50.25 21.37 -17.48
C LYS A 4 49.24 20.22 -17.49
N MET A 5 49.68 18.96 -17.59
CA MET A 5 48.79 17.82 -17.72
C MET A 5 48.19 17.43 -16.36
N ASP A 6 49.01 17.40 -15.30
CA ASP A 6 48.55 17.10 -13.93
C ASP A 6 47.52 18.13 -13.41
N PHE A 7 47.66 19.40 -13.81
CA PHE A 7 46.73 20.47 -13.44
C PHE A 7 45.34 20.34 -14.11
N ILE A 8 45.29 19.75 -15.30
CA ILE A 8 44.03 19.49 -16.03
C ILE A 8 43.32 18.27 -15.43
N THR A 9 44.06 17.21 -15.11
CA THR A 9 43.52 16.00 -14.46
C THR A 9 42.93 16.33 -13.08
N LYS A 10 43.65 17.10 -12.24
CA LYS A 10 43.13 17.55 -10.94
C LYS A 10 41.88 18.44 -11.08
N LYS A 11 41.82 19.35 -12.05
CA LYS A 11 40.60 20.12 -12.31
C LYS A 11 39.42 19.25 -12.74
N GLY A 12 39.64 18.21 -13.55
CA GLY A 12 38.57 17.26 -13.93
C GLY A 12 38.03 16.46 -12.74
N VAL A 13 38.91 15.98 -11.86
CA VAL A 13 38.53 15.23 -10.65
C VAL A 13 37.84 16.13 -9.63
N ILE A 14 38.34 17.35 -9.38
CA ILE A 14 37.70 18.33 -8.49
C ILE A 14 36.34 18.76 -9.03
N LYS A 15 36.17 18.91 -10.35
CA LYS A 15 34.87 19.24 -10.94
C LYS A 15 33.88 18.07 -10.79
N ARG A 16 34.31 16.81 -10.97
CA ARG A 16 33.47 15.63 -10.70
C ARG A 16 33.09 15.50 -9.22
N LEU A 17 34.02 15.76 -8.30
CA LEU A 17 33.74 15.81 -6.86
C LEU A 17 32.77 16.94 -6.49
N LEU A 18 32.89 18.13 -7.08
CA LEU A 18 31.90 19.21 -6.87
C LEU A 18 30.53 18.88 -7.49
N THR A 19 30.47 18.19 -8.63
CA THR A 19 29.17 17.80 -9.23
C THR A 19 28.51 16.66 -8.45
N MET A 20 29.28 15.72 -7.89
CA MET A 20 28.76 14.72 -6.95
C MET A 20 28.36 15.35 -5.61
N ALA A 21 29.10 16.33 -5.10
CA ALA A 21 28.75 17.06 -3.89
C ALA A 21 27.50 17.94 -4.07
N LEU A 22 27.34 18.66 -5.19
CA LEU A 22 26.09 19.37 -5.49
C LEU A 22 24.91 18.40 -5.72
N GLY A 23 25.17 17.22 -6.30
CA GLY A 23 24.17 16.16 -6.44
C GLY A 23 23.69 15.60 -5.10
N LEU A 24 24.59 15.44 -4.11
CA LEU A 24 24.20 15.08 -2.74
C LEU A 24 23.49 16.23 -2.02
N ILE A 25 23.98 17.47 -2.16
CA ILE A 25 23.43 18.63 -1.43
C ILE A 25 22.00 18.98 -1.88
N MET A 26 21.61 18.66 -3.12
CA MET A 26 20.22 18.79 -3.59
C MET A 26 19.27 17.67 -3.12
N ALA A 27 19.79 16.61 -2.46
CA ALA A 27 19.00 15.52 -1.90
C ALA A 27 18.96 15.52 -0.35
N VAL A 28 19.54 16.55 0.29
CA VAL A 28 19.68 16.66 1.76
C VAL A 28 18.67 17.65 2.37
N ILE A 29 17.74 18.20 1.58
CA ILE A 29 16.70 19.14 2.05
C ILE A 29 15.32 18.48 2.03
N ALA A 30 15.16 17.43 2.84
CA ALA A 30 13.88 16.82 3.18
C ALA A 30 13.85 16.16 4.56
N CYS A 31 14.69 16.58 5.52
CA CYS A 31 14.44 16.28 6.94
C CYS A 31 15.06 17.32 7.89
N VAL A 32 14.23 17.88 8.77
CA VAL A 32 14.54 18.62 10.00
C VAL A 32 15.79 19.53 10.02
N THR A 33 15.74 20.66 9.30
CA THR A 33 16.17 21.94 9.90
C THR A 33 15.16 23.04 9.55
N VAL A 34 14.29 23.40 10.51
CA VAL A 34 13.49 24.63 10.41
C VAL A 34 14.40 25.81 10.73
N LEU A 35 15.07 26.34 9.72
CA LEU A 35 15.59 27.70 9.79
C LEU A 35 14.39 28.67 9.72
N PRO A 36 14.28 29.67 10.63
CA PRO A 36 13.24 30.68 10.56
C PRO A 36 13.56 31.69 9.44
N GLY A 37 13.36 31.28 8.18
CA GLY A 37 13.51 32.08 6.98
C GLY A 37 12.23 32.05 6.17
N THR A 38 11.53 33.19 6.11
CA THR A 38 10.19 33.30 5.54
C THR A 38 10.20 33.27 4.00
N GLU A 39 9.75 32.17 3.43
CA GLU A 39 8.88 32.21 2.24
C GLU A 39 7.58 31.48 2.58
N MET A 40 6.52 32.24 2.87
CA MET A 40 5.18 31.66 2.95
C MET A 40 4.67 31.41 1.54
N THR A 41 4.98 30.24 0.99
CA THR A 41 4.15 29.66 -0.07
C THR A 41 2.74 29.55 0.51
N VAL A 42 1.80 30.31 -0.04
CA VAL A 42 0.39 30.22 0.37
C VAL A 42 -0.05 28.80 0.08
N LYS A 43 -0.26 28.00 1.13
CA LYS A 43 -0.77 26.63 1.03
C LYS A 43 -2.07 26.70 0.21
N ALA A 44 -2.09 26.07 -0.95
CA ALA A 44 -3.31 25.94 -1.71
C ALA A 44 -4.34 25.23 -0.81
N ALA A 45 -5.55 25.78 -0.73
CA ALA A 45 -6.63 25.08 -0.06
C ALA A 45 -7.02 23.85 -0.91
N GLY A 46 -7.38 22.75 -0.26
CA GLY A 46 -8.05 21.64 -0.95
C GLY A 46 -9.34 22.12 -1.62
N THR A 47 -9.80 21.38 -2.62
CA THR A 47 -11.00 21.72 -3.41
C THR A 47 -12.31 21.68 -2.61
N GLY A 48 -12.27 21.19 -1.37
CA GLY A 48 -13.46 20.91 -0.56
C GLY A 48 -14.27 19.71 -1.08
N LYS A 49 -13.68 18.86 -1.93
CA LYS A 49 -14.33 17.72 -2.58
C LYS A 49 -13.92 16.37 -1.97
N ASN A 50 -14.77 15.36 -2.11
CA ASN A 50 -14.51 13.99 -1.67
C ASN A 50 -13.52 13.21 -2.55
N LEU A 51 -13.03 13.81 -3.65
CA LEU A 51 -12.00 13.26 -4.54
C LEU A 51 -11.14 14.41 -5.07
N GLN A 52 -9.81 14.27 -5.03
CA GLN A 52 -8.87 15.26 -5.56
C GLN A 52 -7.64 14.61 -6.22
N ILE A 53 -7.31 15.06 -7.43
CA ILE A 53 -6.11 14.64 -8.19
C ILE A 53 -4.85 15.11 -7.45
N VAL A 54 -3.85 14.24 -7.38
CA VAL A 54 -2.51 14.59 -6.88
C VAL A 54 -1.62 14.87 -8.07
N SER A 55 -0.97 16.04 -8.08
CA SER A 55 -0.08 16.46 -9.17
C SER A 55 1.11 17.25 -8.63
N GLY A 56 2.26 17.13 -9.29
CA GLY A 56 3.48 17.84 -8.90
C GLY A 56 4.00 17.53 -7.49
N GLY A 57 3.61 16.41 -6.88
CA GLY A 57 3.93 16.08 -5.48
C GLY A 57 3.15 16.92 -4.45
N SER A 58 2.00 17.50 -4.83
CA SER A 58 1.16 18.33 -3.96
C SER A 58 -0.21 17.70 -3.76
N VAL A 59 -0.70 17.70 -2.51
CA VAL A 59 -2.03 17.20 -2.11
C VAL A 59 -2.70 18.18 -1.14
N PRO A 60 -3.33 19.27 -1.63
CA PRO A 60 -3.73 20.40 -0.78
C PRO A 60 -4.93 20.12 0.13
N ASN A 61 -5.73 19.10 -0.16
CA ASN A 61 -6.82 18.60 0.68
C ASN A 61 -6.36 17.79 1.90
N ILE A 62 -5.11 17.35 1.95
CA ILE A 62 -4.55 16.66 3.12
C ILE A 62 -3.78 17.66 3.98
N GLU A 63 -4.21 17.79 5.24
CA GLU A 63 -3.64 18.73 6.19
C GLU A 63 -2.75 18.04 7.23
N GLY A 64 -1.52 18.56 7.37
CA GLY A 64 -0.59 18.14 8.44
C GLY A 64 -1.03 18.61 9.83
N ALA A 65 -0.09 18.60 10.78
CA ALA A 65 -0.32 18.93 12.18
C ALA A 65 -1.47 18.11 12.83
N GLN A 66 -1.64 16.85 12.41
CA GLN A 66 -2.66 15.90 12.85
C GLN A 66 -4.11 16.31 12.53
N ILE A 67 -4.32 17.26 11.61
CA ILE A 67 -5.66 17.68 11.16
C ILE A 67 -6.28 16.59 10.28
N SER A 68 -5.56 16.11 9.27
CA SER A 68 -5.99 15.02 8.40
C SER A 68 -5.37 13.67 8.79
N ASN A 69 -6.05 12.61 8.35
CA ASN A 69 -5.60 11.24 8.44
C ASN A 69 -5.67 10.58 7.06
N ILE A 70 -4.82 9.58 6.84
CA ILE A 70 -4.97 8.64 5.72
C ILE A 70 -5.14 7.22 6.23
N TYR A 71 -5.80 6.38 5.44
CA TYR A 71 -5.74 4.93 5.58
C TYR A 71 -4.78 4.33 4.55
N PHE A 72 -3.88 3.46 5.02
CA PHE A 72 -2.79 2.87 4.23
C PHE A 72 -2.25 1.62 4.95
N GLY A 73 -2.11 0.48 4.27
CA GLY A 73 -1.79 -0.80 4.90
C GLY A 73 -2.90 -1.35 5.82
N ASN A 74 -2.73 -2.60 6.24
CA ASN A 74 -3.66 -3.33 7.11
C ASN A 74 -2.87 -4.19 8.10
N TYR A 75 -3.26 -4.23 9.37
CA TYR A 75 -2.54 -5.00 10.40
C TYR A 75 -3.49 -5.61 11.42
N MET A 76 -3.02 -6.58 12.22
CA MET A 76 -3.81 -7.14 13.32
C MET A 76 -4.10 -6.04 14.36
N GLN A 77 -5.38 -5.75 14.64
CA GLN A 77 -5.75 -4.67 15.56
C GLN A 77 -6.89 -5.05 16.52
N SER A 78 -8.12 -5.22 16.03
CA SER A 78 -9.29 -5.51 16.88
C SER A 78 -9.43 -6.99 17.23
N GLY A 79 -9.99 -7.30 18.40
CA GLY A 79 -10.38 -8.67 18.75
C GLY A 79 -11.57 -9.17 17.91
N ASP A 80 -11.48 -10.38 17.38
CA ASP A 80 -12.50 -10.98 16.49
C ASP A 80 -13.75 -11.53 17.23
N GLY A 81 -13.77 -11.47 18.57
CA GLY A 81 -14.81 -12.04 19.43
C GLY A 81 -14.73 -13.57 19.63
N ALA A 82 -13.89 -14.27 18.86
CA ALA A 82 -13.60 -15.70 18.98
C ALA A 82 -12.27 -16.00 19.70
N GLY A 83 -11.48 -14.96 20.01
CA GLY A 83 -10.19 -15.04 20.72
C GLY A 83 -8.96 -14.88 19.82
N GLY A 84 -9.17 -14.55 18.54
CA GLY A 84 -8.15 -14.07 17.61
C GLY A 84 -8.29 -12.56 17.35
N PHE A 85 -7.73 -12.11 16.23
CA PHE A 85 -7.64 -10.70 15.87
C PHE A 85 -7.93 -10.48 14.38
N SER A 86 -8.69 -9.43 14.10
CA SER A 86 -8.98 -8.97 12.74
C SER A 86 -7.80 -8.21 12.14
N VAL A 87 -7.56 -8.40 10.85
CA VAL A 87 -6.64 -7.58 10.06
C VAL A 87 -7.40 -6.35 9.57
N ASP A 88 -7.20 -5.23 10.27
CA ASP A 88 -7.92 -3.98 10.06
C ASP A 88 -7.05 -2.95 9.33
N PRO A 89 -7.63 -2.08 8.47
CA PRO A 89 -6.91 -0.95 7.89
C PRO A 89 -6.24 -0.06 8.92
N ILE A 90 -5.00 0.33 8.68
CA ILE A 90 -4.25 1.19 9.59
C ILE A 90 -4.59 2.65 9.30
N LYS A 91 -5.02 3.38 10.34
CA LYS A 91 -5.22 4.83 10.29
C LYS A 91 -3.93 5.55 10.68
N TRP A 92 -3.51 6.51 9.86
CA TRP A 92 -2.31 7.31 10.06
C TRP A 92 -2.66 8.79 10.15
N ARG A 93 -2.22 9.46 11.21
CA ARG A 93 -2.29 10.92 11.35
C ARG A 93 -1.23 11.55 10.47
N VAL A 94 -1.59 12.59 9.73
CA VAL A 94 -0.64 13.35 8.92
C VAL A 94 0.04 14.38 9.82
N LEU A 95 1.31 14.14 10.17
CA LEU A 95 2.12 15.08 10.92
C LEU A 95 2.57 16.25 10.04
N GLN A 96 2.96 15.96 8.79
CA GLN A 96 3.43 16.96 7.85
C GLN A 96 3.04 16.60 6.41
N ASN A 97 2.80 17.61 5.58
CA ASN A 97 2.59 17.50 4.14
C ASN A 97 3.51 18.54 3.48
N SER A 98 4.66 18.09 2.97
CA SER A 98 5.69 18.97 2.40
C SER A 98 6.75 18.18 1.62
N GLY A 99 7.45 18.84 0.69
CA GLY A 99 8.61 18.23 0.03
C GLY A 99 8.29 17.05 -0.89
N GLY A 100 7.03 16.91 -1.33
CA GLY A 100 6.58 15.73 -2.09
C GLY A 100 6.29 14.50 -1.23
N GLN A 101 6.18 14.65 0.10
CA GLN A 101 5.93 13.56 1.03
C GLN A 101 4.85 13.90 2.07
N LEU A 102 4.19 12.86 2.58
CA LEU A 102 3.40 12.92 3.81
C LEU A 102 4.18 12.24 4.93
N PHE A 103 4.48 12.98 6.01
CA PHE A 103 5.02 12.40 7.23
C PHE A 103 3.87 11.89 8.10
N LEU A 104 3.88 10.60 8.40
CA LEU A 104 2.75 9.86 8.95
C LEU A 104 3.09 9.21 10.28
N LEU A 105 2.12 9.22 11.21
CA LEU A 105 2.20 8.53 12.51
C LEU A 105 0.96 7.66 12.71
N ALA A 106 1.12 6.40 13.12
CA ALA A 106 -0.02 5.53 13.40
C ALA A 106 -0.95 6.16 14.45
N ASP A 107 -2.26 6.20 14.20
CA ASP A 107 -3.24 6.79 15.12
C ASP A 107 -3.27 6.04 16.47
N LYS A 108 -3.19 4.70 16.40
CA LYS A 108 -3.07 3.79 17.53
C LYS A 108 -1.66 3.21 17.66
N ALA A 109 -1.33 2.72 18.84
CA ALA A 109 -0.14 1.86 19.01
C ALA A 109 -0.52 0.42 18.58
N LEU A 110 0.23 -0.14 17.63
CA LEU A 110 -0.21 -1.27 16.81
C LEU A 110 0.22 -2.65 17.36
N ASP A 111 1.30 -2.69 18.14
CA ASP A 111 1.85 -3.93 18.72
C ASP A 111 2.48 -3.63 20.10
N GLY A 112 2.65 -4.65 20.94
CA GLY A 112 3.38 -4.60 22.22
C GLY A 112 4.73 -5.31 22.08
N LYS A 113 5.84 -4.58 22.22
CA LYS A 113 7.19 -5.14 22.07
C LYS A 113 8.22 -4.46 22.97
N LYS A 114 9.27 -5.21 23.29
CA LYS A 114 10.52 -4.64 23.82
C LYS A 114 11.16 -3.73 22.78
N TYR A 115 11.89 -2.72 23.23
CA TYR A 115 12.78 -1.94 22.38
C TYR A 115 13.98 -2.79 21.92
N ASN A 116 14.53 -3.60 22.82
CA ASN A 116 15.61 -4.54 22.51
C ASN A 116 15.51 -5.81 23.38
N GLU A 117 15.92 -6.97 22.86
CA GLU A 117 15.81 -8.24 23.59
C GLU A 117 16.76 -8.37 24.80
N TYR A 118 18.03 -7.98 24.65
CA TYR A 118 19.08 -8.16 25.67
C TYR A 118 20.20 -7.11 25.58
N GLY A 119 20.80 -6.74 26.73
CA GLY A 119 21.93 -5.82 26.80
C GLY A 119 21.54 -4.37 26.55
N SER A 120 22.51 -3.57 26.10
CA SER A 120 22.32 -2.18 25.63
C SER A 120 22.07 -2.11 24.13
N ALA A 121 21.39 -1.05 23.67
CA ALA A 121 21.21 -0.78 22.24
C ALA A 121 20.95 0.70 21.94
N THR A 122 21.40 1.15 20.77
CA THR A 122 20.93 2.38 20.12
C THR A 122 19.79 2.04 19.16
N TRP A 123 19.17 3.04 18.50
CA TRP A 123 18.17 2.77 17.46
C TRP A 123 18.73 1.91 16.32
N GLU A 124 19.95 2.21 15.85
CA GLU A 124 20.63 1.48 14.78
C GLU A 124 20.70 -0.03 15.05
N SER A 125 20.96 -0.43 16.30
CA SER A 125 21.28 -1.80 16.69
C SER A 125 20.13 -2.56 17.39
N CYS A 126 18.97 -1.94 17.62
CA CYS A 126 17.90 -2.56 18.41
C CYS A 126 17.06 -3.56 17.60
N THR A 127 16.59 -4.62 18.26
CA THR A 127 15.73 -5.62 17.60
C THR A 127 14.39 -5.04 17.13
N LEU A 128 13.89 -3.96 17.75
CA LEU A 128 12.63 -3.33 17.35
C LEU A 128 12.72 -2.66 15.98
N ARG A 129 13.84 -1.99 15.65
CA ARG A 129 14.09 -1.41 14.32
C ARG A 129 14.12 -2.49 13.23
N THR A 130 14.78 -3.61 13.50
CA THR A 130 14.86 -4.76 12.59
C THR A 130 13.49 -5.36 12.32
N TRP A 131 12.65 -5.53 13.35
CA TRP A 131 11.29 -6.02 13.20
C TRP A 131 10.40 -5.01 12.44
N LEU A 132 10.54 -3.71 12.71
CA LEU A 132 9.77 -2.65 12.01
C LEU A 132 10.03 -2.63 10.51
N ASN A 133 11.30 -2.72 10.09
CA ASN A 133 11.71 -2.71 8.68
C ASN A 133 11.77 -4.12 8.05
N GLY A 134 11.22 -5.12 8.74
CA GLY A 134 11.15 -6.51 8.30
C GLY A 134 9.74 -7.06 8.48
N ASP A 135 9.54 -7.90 9.50
CA ASP A 135 8.30 -8.63 9.74
C ASP A 135 7.06 -7.73 9.83
N PHE A 136 7.15 -6.58 10.50
CA PHE A 136 6.04 -5.62 10.57
C PHE A 136 5.69 -5.09 9.17
N MET A 137 6.68 -4.53 8.47
CA MET A 137 6.50 -3.96 7.12
C MET A 137 5.88 -4.97 6.16
N ASN A 138 6.40 -6.20 6.13
CA ASN A 138 5.95 -7.27 5.25
C ASN A 138 4.57 -7.84 5.64
N SER A 139 4.12 -7.63 6.88
CA SER A 139 2.78 -8.01 7.35
C SER A 139 1.75 -6.89 7.20
N ALA A 140 2.19 -5.63 7.30
CA ALA A 140 1.34 -4.44 7.35
C ALA A 140 1.04 -3.84 5.97
N PHE A 141 1.92 -4.06 4.98
CA PHE A 141 1.86 -3.41 3.68
C PHE A 141 2.06 -4.42 2.55
N SER A 142 1.30 -4.26 1.47
CA SER A 142 1.56 -4.96 0.20
C SER A 142 2.89 -4.53 -0.42
N GLY A 143 3.44 -5.33 -1.34
CA GLY A 143 4.70 -4.99 -2.02
C GLY A 143 4.66 -3.62 -2.71
N ALA A 144 3.52 -3.24 -3.29
CA ALA A 144 3.34 -1.95 -3.95
C ALA A 144 3.23 -0.77 -2.96
N GLU A 145 2.60 -0.99 -1.79
CA GLU A 145 2.63 -0.02 -0.69
C GLU A 145 4.06 0.16 -0.15
N ILE A 146 4.83 -0.91 0.05
CA ILE A 146 6.24 -0.84 0.51
C ILE A 146 7.12 -0.02 -0.45
N LEU A 147 6.92 -0.16 -1.75
CA LEU A 147 7.64 0.62 -2.76
C LEU A 147 7.22 2.10 -2.81
N SER A 148 6.06 2.45 -2.26
CA SER A 148 5.60 3.84 -2.10
C SER A 148 6.16 4.52 -0.84
N ILE A 149 6.54 3.76 0.18
CA ILE A 149 7.19 4.27 1.40
C ILE A 149 8.62 4.73 1.08
N ALA A 150 8.98 5.94 1.51
CA ALA A 150 10.30 6.52 1.29
C ALA A 150 11.39 5.84 2.13
N ASP A 151 12.58 5.68 1.54
CA ASP A 151 13.80 5.43 2.31
C ASP A 151 14.23 6.73 2.99
N SER A 152 14.01 6.80 4.30
CA SER A 152 14.07 8.03 5.09
C SER A 152 15.38 8.10 5.88
N SER A 153 16.03 9.26 5.87
CA SER A 153 17.23 9.50 6.68
C SER A 153 16.82 9.83 8.12
N VAL A 154 16.86 8.82 8.98
CA VAL A 154 16.39 8.89 10.36
C VAL A 154 17.53 9.35 11.25
N ILE A 155 17.43 10.61 11.71
CA ILE A 155 18.43 11.24 12.57
C ILE A 155 18.31 10.71 14.00
N ASN A 156 19.40 10.21 14.58
CA ASN A 156 19.45 9.56 15.89
C ASN A 156 20.24 10.39 16.89
N SER A 157 19.74 11.60 17.17
CA SER A 157 20.33 12.52 18.14
C SER A 157 20.41 11.93 19.56
N ASP A 158 21.47 12.30 20.27
CA ASP A 158 21.65 12.05 21.70
C ASP A 158 20.47 12.56 22.54
N ASN A 159 20.24 11.97 23.72
CA ASN A 159 19.20 12.40 24.65
C ASN A 159 19.48 13.86 25.12
N PRO A 160 18.54 14.81 24.96
CA PRO A 160 18.78 16.21 25.27
C PRO A 160 18.87 16.53 26.77
N ASP A 161 18.29 15.69 27.63
CA ASP A 161 18.27 15.88 29.09
C ASP A 161 19.44 15.13 29.76
N ASP A 162 19.70 13.89 29.34
CA ASP A 162 20.66 12.97 29.97
C ASP A 162 22.00 12.83 29.23
N GLY A 163 22.09 13.23 27.95
CA GLY A 163 23.31 13.15 27.14
C GLY A 163 23.72 11.75 26.66
N THR A 164 22.87 10.73 26.88
CA THR A 164 23.06 9.37 26.36
C THR A 164 23.10 9.37 24.83
N SER A 165 24.07 8.69 24.23
CA SER A 165 24.23 8.77 22.77
C SER A 165 23.14 8.01 21.99
N GLY A 166 22.64 8.63 20.92
CA GLY A 166 21.58 8.06 20.08
C GLY A 166 22.05 6.99 19.08
N GLY A 167 23.36 6.88 18.85
CA GLY A 167 23.97 6.01 17.84
C GLY A 167 24.21 6.75 16.52
N ASN A 168 24.43 5.99 15.43
CA ASN A 168 24.53 6.59 14.11
C ASN A 168 23.14 6.83 13.52
N ASP A 169 23.02 7.82 12.64
CA ASP A 169 21.84 8.03 11.79
C ASP A 169 21.59 6.81 10.89
N THR A 170 20.32 6.49 10.63
CA THR A 170 19.92 5.30 9.87
C THR A 170 19.18 5.65 8.58
N MET A 171 19.12 4.69 7.65
CA MET A 171 18.19 4.72 6.52
C MET A 171 17.11 3.69 6.79
N ASP A 172 15.87 4.15 7.02
CA ASP A 172 14.73 3.32 7.41
C ASP A 172 13.50 3.66 6.56
N LYS A 173 12.63 2.68 6.32
CA LYS A 173 11.28 2.93 5.79
C LYS A 173 10.29 3.19 6.91
N LEU A 174 10.42 2.47 8.03
CA LEU A 174 9.56 2.57 9.19
C LEU A 174 10.38 2.82 10.44
N PHE A 175 9.96 3.79 11.23
CA PHE A 175 10.68 4.21 12.43
C PHE A 175 9.73 4.61 13.57
N LEU A 176 10.30 4.98 14.72
CA LEU A 176 9.57 5.62 15.81
C LEU A 176 9.98 7.08 15.89
N LEU A 177 9.10 7.94 16.41
CA LEU A 177 9.44 9.35 16.63
C LEU A 177 10.61 9.51 17.60
N SER A 178 11.40 10.56 17.39
CA SER A 178 12.39 11.04 18.36
C SER A 178 11.74 11.99 19.39
N ILE A 179 12.46 12.29 20.48
CA ILE A 179 12.09 13.39 21.39
C ILE A 179 11.93 14.71 20.62
N ALA A 180 12.76 14.96 19.60
CA ALA A 180 12.72 16.19 18.81
C ALA A 180 11.44 16.31 17.96
N GLU A 181 11.01 15.24 17.29
CA GLU A 181 9.73 15.25 16.55
C GLU A 181 8.53 15.31 17.50
N TYR A 182 8.54 14.52 18.57
CA TYR A 182 7.47 14.48 19.57
C TYR A 182 7.28 15.82 20.31
N THR A 183 8.33 16.63 20.45
CA THR A 183 8.26 18.00 21.01
C THR A 183 7.99 19.08 19.96
N ASN A 184 7.94 18.75 18.66
CA ASN A 184 7.78 19.72 17.59
C ASN A 184 6.31 20.17 17.43
N THR A 185 6.05 21.45 17.75
CA THR A 185 4.72 22.06 17.63
C THR A 185 4.23 22.19 16.19
N SER A 186 5.11 22.21 15.18
CA SER A 186 4.69 22.23 13.77
C SER A 186 4.05 20.91 13.31
N LEU A 187 4.22 19.82 14.08
CA LEU A 187 3.61 18.51 13.85
C LEU A 187 2.29 18.32 14.63
N GLY A 188 1.75 19.39 15.21
CA GLY A 188 0.47 19.38 15.94
C GLY A 188 0.56 18.97 17.42
N PHE A 189 1.76 18.76 17.96
CA PHE A 189 1.97 18.47 19.38
C PHE A 189 2.01 19.74 20.24
N ALA A 190 1.64 19.66 21.52
CA ALA A 190 1.72 20.81 22.42
C ALA A 190 3.18 21.18 22.77
N GLY A 191 3.51 22.47 22.85
CA GLY A 191 4.88 22.90 23.16
C GLY A 191 5.36 22.55 24.57
N ASN A 192 4.45 22.25 25.50
CA ASN A 192 4.76 21.69 26.81
C ASN A 192 4.63 20.17 26.74
N TYR A 193 5.70 19.44 27.06
CA TYR A 193 5.77 17.98 27.04
C TYR A 193 5.67 17.32 28.43
N ASN A 194 5.68 18.13 29.50
CA ASN A 194 5.56 17.67 30.89
C ASN A 194 4.11 17.70 31.38
N TYR A 195 3.14 17.61 30.46
CA TYR A 195 1.71 17.71 30.76
C TYR A 195 0.88 16.87 29.79
N ASN A 196 -0.32 16.49 30.23
CA ASN A 196 -1.25 15.69 29.46
C ASN A 196 -1.58 16.36 28.12
N ASP A 197 -1.43 15.62 27.01
CA ASP A 197 -1.64 16.12 25.66
C ASP A 197 -2.31 15.03 24.79
N ASP A 198 -3.56 15.29 24.39
CA ASP A 198 -4.36 14.35 23.59
C ASP A 198 -3.78 14.09 22.20
N ALA A 199 -2.99 15.02 21.64
CA ALA A 199 -2.28 14.79 20.37
C ALA A 199 -1.20 13.70 20.50
N ARG A 200 -0.63 13.53 21.71
CA ARG A 200 0.44 12.57 21.98
C ARG A 200 -0.04 11.24 22.53
N LYS A 201 -1.22 11.20 23.16
CA LYS A 201 -1.84 9.94 23.60
C LYS A 201 -2.00 8.99 22.42
N ALA A 202 -1.73 7.72 22.69
CA ALA A 202 -2.00 6.61 21.80
C ALA A 202 -2.82 5.58 22.56
N ILE A 203 -3.90 5.11 21.94
CA ILE A 203 -4.63 3.94 22.40
C ILE A 203 -3.93 2.71 21.79
N ALA A 204 -3.59 1.71 22.61
CA ALA A 204 -3.12 0.43 22.11
C ALA A 204 -4.28 -0.34 21.47
N THR A 205 -4.00 -1.06 20.38
CA THR A 205 -4.95 -2.02 19.78
C THR A 205 -5.13 -3.23 20.71
N ASP A 206 -6.21 -4.00 20.52
CA ASP A 206 -6.43 -5.23 21.31
C ASP A 206 -5.28 -6.21 21.09
N TYR A 207 -4.77 -6.27 19.85
CA TYR A 207 -3.58 -7.03 19.47
C TYR A 207 -2.31 -6.56 20.20
N ALA A 208 -2.08 -5.25 20.30
CA ALA A 208 -0.95 -4.71 21.05
C ALA A 208 -1.02 -5.07 22.55
N VAL A 209 -2.22 -4.98 23.14
CA VAL A 209 -2.46 -5.36 24.55
C VAL A 209 -2.24 -6.86 24.76
N HIS A 210 -2.68 -7.70 23.83
CA HIS A 210 -2.42 -9.14 23.85
C HIS A 210 -0.92 -9.46 23.81
N ASN A 211 -0.15 -8.72 22.99
CA ASN A 211 1.31 -8.84 22.90
C ASN A 211 2.06 -8.16 24.06
N GLY A 212 1.34 -7.63 25.07
CA GLY A 212 1.90 -7.18 26.34
C GLY A 212 1.82 -5.67 26.60
N ALA A 213 1.40 -4.85 25.62
CA ALA A 213 1.29 -3.41 25.82
C ALA A 213 0.34 -3.05 26.97
N VAL A 214 0.80 -2.28 27.95
CA VAL A 214 -0.05 -1.84 29.06
C VAL A 214 -0.97 -0.72 28.57
N MET A 215 -2.28 -0.95 28.67
CA MET A 215 -3.31 0.03 28.34
C MET A 215 -4.04 0.47 29.62
N TYR A 216 -4.02 1.78 29.89
CA TYR A 216 -4.75 2.38 31.00
C TYR A 216 -6.14 2.79 30.51
N SER A 217 -7.18 2.12 31.02
CA SER A 217 -8.57 2.31 30.61
C SER A 217 -9.00 3.77 30.67
N GLY A 218 -9.53 4.29 29.56
CA GLY A 218 -9.95 5.69 29.42
C GLY A 218 -8.82 6.72 29.30
N VAL A 219 -7.55 6.30 29.19
CA VAL A 219 -6.40 7.22 29.16
C VAL A 219 -5.48 6.98 27.95
N GLY A 220 -4.86 5.80 27.85
CA GLY A 220 -3.86 5.53 26.80
C GLY A 220 -2.85 4.45 27.20
N SER A 221 -1.92 4.16 26.30
CA SER A 221 -0.80 3.22 26.50
C SER A 221 0.53 3.96 26.57
N VAL A 222 1.53 3.35 27.20
CA VAL A 222 2.93 3.83 27.16
C VAL A 222 3.57 3.31 25.87
N TRP A 223 4.22 4.18 25.09
CA TRP A 223 4.81 3.81 23.81
C TRP A 223 6.24 4.33 23.61
N TRP A 224 7.04 3.58 22.86
CA TRP A 224 8.47 3.87 22.63
C TRP A 224 8.70 5.08 21.72
N LEU A 225 9.71 5.88 22.05
CA LEU A 225 10.42 6.75 21.10
C LEU A 225 11.71 6.05 20.65
N ARG A 226 12.29 6.44 19.51
CA ARG A 226 13.61 5.93 19.08
C ARG A 226 14.78 6.52 19.87
N SER A 227 14.57 7.65 20.55
CA SER A 227 15.61 8.33 21.32
C SER A 227 16.05 7.49 22.52
N PRO A 228 17.36 7.48 22.86
CA PRO A 228 17.87 6.78 24.03
C PRO A 228 17.32 7.39 25.32
N GLY A 229 17.29 6.60 26.39
CA GLY A 229 16.90 7.02 27.74
C GLY A 229 18.05 7.66 28.53
N GLY A 230 17.97 7.58 29.86
CA GLY A 230 18.97 8.16 30.75
C GLY A 230 20.30 7.39 30.85
N ASP A 231 20.35 6.21 30.23
CA ASP A 231 21.54 5.38 30.08
C ASP A 231 21.37 4.44 28.87
N VAL A 232 22.42 3.70 28.52
CA VAL A 232 22.47 2.83 27.33
C VAL A 232 21.57 1.58 27.40
N ASP A 233 20.99 1.29 28.56
CA ASP A 233 20.05 0.17 28.77
C ASP A 233 18.58 0.65 28.78
N ARG A 234 18.33 1.93 28.42
CA ARG A 234 17.00 2.58 28.43
C ARG A 234 16.70 3.28 27.11
N ALA A 235 15.41 3.36 26.77
CA ALA A 235 14.89 4.16 25.66
C ALA A 235 13.77 5.09 26.15
N ALA A 236 13.70 6.30 25.60
CA ALA A 236 12.69 7.28 25.96
C ALA A 236 11.28 6.78 25.60
N VAL A 237 10.28 7.17 26.40
CA VAL A 237 8.88 6.78 26.16
C VAL A 237 7.94 7.97 26.29
N VAL A 238 6.81 7.85 25.62
CA VAL A 238 5.63 8.67 25.89
C VAL A 238 4.74 7.89 26.85
N LEU A 239 4.42 8.51 27.99
CA LEU A 239 3.56 7.91 29.00
C LEU A 239 2.08 8.00 28.60
N HIS A 240 1.24 7.28 29.32
CA HIS A 240 -0.16 7.05 28.97
C HIS A 240 -1.01 8.33 28.91
N HIS A 241 -0.61 9.43 29.57
CA HIS A 241 -1.29 10.72 29.44
C HIS A 241 -0.78 11.59 28.27
N GLY A 242 0.20 11.10 27.50
CA GLY A 242 0.85 11.82 26.40
C GLY A 242 2.12 12.58 26.80
N ASP A 243 2.49 12.57 28.08
CA ASP A 243 3.67 13.23 28.64
C ASP A 243 4.98 12.47 28.35
N LEU A 244 6.10 13.19 28.28
CA LEU A 244 7.42 12.63 27.98
C LEU A 244 8.09 12.08 29.23
N PHE A 245 8.63 10.87 29.12
CA PHE A 245 9.63 10.38 30.05
C PHE A 245 10.96 10.18 29.33
N SER A 246 11.78 11.23 29.31
CA SER A 246 13.05 11.31 28.56
C SER A 246 14.09 10.32 29.09
N SER A 247 14.23 10.18 30.41
CA SER A 247 15.11 9.14 31.00
C SER A 247 14.60 7.71 30.74
N GLY A 248 13.36 7.55 30.26
CA GLY A 248 12.90 6.35 29.58
C GLY A 248 12.65 5.12 30.44
N LEU A 249 12.30 4.01 29.80
CA LEU A 249 12.14 2.69 30.40
C LEU A 249 13.26 1.74 29.96
N PRO A 250 13.59 0.69 30.75
CA PRO A 250 14.58 -0.31 30.35
C PRO A 250 14.21 -0.95 29.01
N ILE A 251 15.15 -1.08 28.07
CA ILE A 251 14.84 -1.48 26.68
C ILE A 251 14.23 -2.87 26.55
N ALA A 252 14.45 -3.75 27.53
CA ALA A 252 13.85 -5.08 27.61
C ALA A 252 12.42 -5.11 28.23
N ASN A 253 11.80 -3.96 28.46
CA ASN A 253 10.45 -3.85 29.04
C ASN A 253 9.39 -4.39 28.07
N VAL A 254 8.63 -5.40 28.52
CA VAL A 254 7.57 -6.07 27.75
C VAL A 254 6.22 -5.35 27.75
N GLY A 255 6.06 -4.33 28.61
CA GLY A 255 4.80 -3.62 28.85
C GLY A 255 4.54 -2.42 27.93
N THR A 256 5.35 -2.20 26.90
CA THR A 256 5.40 -0.95 26.14
C THR A 256 4.98 -1.16 24.69
N ALA A 257 4.17 -0.23 24.16
CA ALA A 257 3.60 -0.32 22.83
C ALA A 257 4.50 0.29 21.74
N VAL A 258 4.28 -0.13 20.51
CA VAL A 258 4.92 0.38 19.30
C VAL A 258 3.95 1.30 18.56
N ARG A 259 4.39 2.52 18.24
CA ARG A 259 3.63 3.48 17.42
C ARG A 259 4.47 3.90 16.20
N PRO A 260 4.38 3.18 15.07
CA PRO A 260 5.23 3.43 13.91
C PRO A 260 4.96 4.78 13.24
N ALA A 261 5.97 5.28 12.54
CA ALA A 261 5.92 6.44 11.65
C ALA A 261 6.71 6.15 10.36
N PHE A 262 6.35 6.82 9.26
CA PHE A 262 7.05 6.77 7.97
C PHE A 262 6.72 7.98 7.09
N ASP A 263 7.46 8.14 6.00
CA ASP A 263 7.20 9.12 4.95
C ASP A 263 6.64 8.44 3.68
N LEU A 264 5.45 8.85 3.21
CA LEU A 264 4.84 8.37 1.97
C LEU A 264 5.21 9.31 0.81
N ASN A 265 5.71 8.77 -0.30
CA ASN A 265 6.01 9.57 -1.49
C ASN A 265 4.73 9.96 -2.25
N LEU A 266 4.45 11.26 -2.37
CA LEU A 266 3.30 11.76 -3.14
C LEU A 266 3.45 11.61 -4.65
N SER A 267 4.66 11.30 -5.15
CA SER A 267 4.83 10.92 -6.54
C SER A 267 4.06 9.65 -6.88
N SER A 268 3.97 8.67 -5.95
CA SER A 268 3.24 7.42 -6.20
C SER A 268 1.74 7.50 -5.90
N VAL A 269 1.20 8.65 -5.50
CA VAL A 269 -0.23 8.86 -5.33
C VAL A 269 -0.77 9.60 -6.55
N ILE A 270 -1.74 9.02 -7.26
CA ILE A 270 -2.32 9.62 -8.47
C ILE A 270 -3.60 10.43 -8.16
N TYR A 271 -4.36 10.02 -7.15
CA TYR A 271 -5.39 10.84 -6.51
C TYR A 271 -5.73 10.37 -5.10
N THR A 272 -6.50 11.20 -4.39
CA THR A 272 -7.03 10.91 -3.05
C THR A 272 -8.55 10.94 -3.07
N SER A 273 -9.17 10.20 -2.16
CA SER A 273 -10.62 10.23 -1.94
C SER A 273 -10.96 10.13 -0.46
N ALA A 274 -12.16 10.56 -0.07
CA ALA A 274 -12.66 10.35 1.28
C ALA A 274 -12.62 8.84 1.62
N ALA A 275 -12.14 8.51 2.82
CA ALA A 275 -11.90 7.13 3.24
C ALA A 275 -13.15 6.24 3.24
N VAL A 276 -14.34 6.85 3.29
CA VAL A 276 -15.65 6.23 3.23
C VAL A 276 -16.45 6.89 2.11
N GLY A 277 -16.91 6.13 1.12
CA GLY A 277 -17.79 6.61 0.05
C GLY A 277 -17.19 7.60 -0.96
N GLY A 278 -15.88 7.89 -0.88
CA GLY A 278 -15.20 8.87 -1.73
C GLY A 278 -15.17 8.55 -3.23
N LYS A 279 -15.36 7.29 -3.61
CA LYS A 279 -15.41 6.79 -4.99
C LYS A 279 -16.82 6.36 -5.39
N SER A 280 -17.80 7.25 -5.25
CA SER A 280 -19.20 6.99 -5.64
C SER A 280 -19.33 6.81 -7.16
N SER A 281 -20.11 5.83 -7.61
CA SER A 281 -20.30 5.50 -9.03
C SER A 281 -21.73 5.08 -9.27
N GLY A 282 -22.28 5.43 -10.43
CA GLY A 282 -23.55 4.91 -10.93
C GLY A 282 -23.40 3.48 -11.44
N THR A 283 -24.43 2.99 -12.12
CA THR A 283 -24.39 1.70 -12.82
C THR A 283 -23.24 1.67 -13.82
N VAL A 284 -22.39 0.65 -13.74
CA VAL A 284 -21.20 0.53 -14.58
C VAL A 284 -21.59 0.50 -16.06
N GLY A 285 -20.89 1.30 -16.87
CA GLY A 285 -21.23 1.59 -18.26
C GLY A 285 -21.52 3.08 -18.49
N ALA A 286 -22.42 3.38 -19.43
CA ALA A 286 -22.70 4.74 -19.90
C ALA A 286 -23.12 5.71 -18.78
N ASP A 287 -23.98 5.28 -17.86
CA ASP A 287 -24.50 6.10 -16.75
C ASP A 287 -23.65 6.02 -15.46
N ALA A 288 -22.39 5.58 -15.54
CA ALA A 288 -21.53 5.37 -14.37
C ALA A 288 -21.06 6.65 -13.67
N LEU A 289 -20.97 7.78 -14.38
CA LEU A 289 -20.43 9.03 -13.85
C LEU A 289 -21.38 9.68 -12.84
N THR A 290 -20.88 9.91 -11.62
CA THR A 290 -21.58 10.69 -10.59
C THR A 290 -20.81 11.95 -10.23
N SER A 291 -21.51 12.99 -9.79
CA SER A 291 -20.90 14.27 -9.40
C SER A 291 -20.04 14.10 -8.16
N VAL A 292 -18.82 14.60 -8.20
CA VAL A 292 -17.90 14.60 -7.05
C VAL A 292 -18.45 15.54 -5.97
N ALA A 293 -18.71 14.97 -4.80
CA ALA A 293 -19.45 15.61 -3.71
C ALA A 293 -18.55 16.52 -2.87
N ASP A 294 -19.18 17.47 -2.14
CA ASP A 294 -18.48 18.24 -1.13
C ASP A 294 -18.07 17.35 0.06
N TYR A 295 -16.92 17.64 0.67
CA TYR A 295 -16.38 16.90 1.80
C TYR A 295 -15.73 17.82 2.82
N THR A 296 -16.18 17.71 4.07
CA THR A 296 -15.66 18.45 5.22
C THR A 296 -15.07 17.53 6.28
N GLY A 297 -14.88 16.25 5.96
CA GLY A 297 -14.21 15.30 6.83
C GLY A 297 -12.69 15.36 6.68
N THR A 298 -11.98 14.61 7.51
CA THR A 298 -10.51 14.63 7.60
C THR A 298 -9.87 13.27 7.35
N ASP A 299 -10.67 12.24 7.00
CA ASP A 299 -10.21 10.88 6.81
C ASP A 299 -10.18 10.53 5.32
N TRP A 300 -8.98 10.29 4.79
CA TRP A 300 -8.73 10.05 3.37
C TRP A 300 -8.23 8.62 3.11
N LYS A 301 -8.33 8.17 1.86
CA LYS A 301 -7.53 7.07 1.32
C LYS A 301 -6.82 7.51 0.05
N VAL A 302 -5.73 6.82 -0.28
CA VAL A 302 -4.90 7.09 -1.47
C VAL A 302 -5.18 6.05 -2.56
N THR A 303 -5.12 6.49 -3.82
CA THR A 303 -4.98 5.60 -4.99
C THR A 303 -3.55 5.73 -5.49
N LEU A 304 -2.84 4.62 -5.57
CA LEU A 304 -1.43 4.57 -5.94
C LEU A 304 -1.26 4.31 -7.45
N LEU A 305 -0.17 4.84 -8.00
CA LEU A 305 0.26 4.58 -9.37
C LEU A 305 1.03 3.25 -9.44
N ASP A 306 0.55 2.32 -10.26
CA ASP A 306 1.07 0.96 -10.41
C ASP A 306 1.31 0.59 -11.89
N ASP A 307 1.76 1.55 -12.71
CA ASP A 307 1.90 1.43 -14.17
C ASP A 307 3.33 1.19 -14.70
N GLY A 308 4.31 1.12 -13.81
CA GLY A 308 5.73 0.94 -14.08
C GLY A 308 6.54 2.24 -14.23
N SER A 309 5.89 3.41 -14.27
CA SER A 309 6.52 4.68 -14.64
C SER A 309 7.48 5.24 -13.58
N ILE A 310 7.15 5.08 -12.30
CA ILE A 310 7.97 5.50 -11.16
C ILE A 310 8.96 4.40 -10.76
N ASN A 311 8.50 3.15 -10.80
CA ASN A 311 9.28 1.98 -10.44
C ASN A 311 8.80 0.80 -11.29
N SER A 312 9.71 0.12 -12.00
CA SER A 312 9.35 -1.00 -12.88
C SER A 312 8.73 -2.21 -12.16
N ASN A 313 8.79 -2.25 -10.82
CA ASN A 313 8.18 -3.27 -9.98
C ASN A 313 6.77 -2.88 -9.47
N LEU A 314 6.36 -1.62 -9.66
CA LEU A 314 4.99 -1.13 -9.48
C LEU A 314 4.29 -1.19 -10.84
N ASN A 315 3.95 -2.39 -11.32
CA ASN A 315 3.56 -2.60 -12.72
C ASN A 315 2.25 -3.38 -12.93
N GLY A 316 1.38 -3.48 -11.91
CA GLY A 316 0.09 -4.15 -12.03
C GLY A 316 -0.75 -3.62 -13.18
N HIS A 317 -0.86 -2.30 -13.35
CA HIS A 317 -1.64 -1.63 -14.41
C HIS A 317 -0.77 -1.08 -15.55
N ALA A 318 0.42 -1.66 -15.75
CA ALA A 318 1.35 -1.22 -16.79
C ALA A 318 0.82 -1.45 -18.21
N GLY A 319 0.98 -0.43 -19.07
CA GLY A 319 0.58 -0.50 -20.48
C GLY A 319 -0.90 -0.27 -20.76
N PHE A 320 -1.70 0.13 -19.76
CA PHE A 320 -3.05 0.62 -20.00
C PHE A 320 -3.05 1.82 -20.95
N THR A 321 -3.94 1.80 -21.94
CA THR A 321 -4.20 2.93 -22.85
C THR A 321 -5.68 3.00 -23.19
N ALA A 322 -6.22 4.21 -23.29
CA ALA A 322 -7.57 4.47 -23.79
C ALA A 322 -7.58 5.59 -24.84
N THR A 323 -8.50 5.50 -25.79
CA THR A 323 -8.69 6.46 -26.88
C THR A 323 -10.17 6.68 -27.18
N ARG A 324 -10.54 7.87 -27.64
CA ARG A 324 -11.90 8.17 -28.09
C ARG A 324 -12.15 7.59 -29.48
N VAL A 325 -13.28 6.92 -29.66
CA VAL A 325 -13.77 6.47 -30.97
C VAL A 325 -14.55 7.62 -31.62
N GLY A 326 -14.12 8.05 -32.80
CA GLY A 326 -14.68 9.24 -33.44
C GLY A 326 -14.14 10.55 -32.84
N GLY A 327 -14.87 11.64 -33.03
CA GLY A 327 -14.45 12.97 -32.58
C GLY A 327 -15.50 14.05 -32.87
N GLY A 328 -15.13 15.30 -32.61
CA GLY A 328 -16.05 16.44 -32.66
C GLY A 328 -16.72 16.74 -31.31
N ASN A 329 -17.53 17.79 -31.31
CA ASN A 329 -18.20 18.32 -30.12
C ASN A 329 -19.37 17.39 -29.74
N VAL A 330 -19.73 17.37 -28.46
CA VAL A 330 -20.81 16.52 -27.92
C VAL A 330 -21.85 17.40 -27.21
N ALA A 331 -23.11 17.01 -27.28
CA ALA A 331 -24.16 17.63 -26.49
C ALA A 331 -24.28 16.97 -25.10
N ILE A 332 -24.96 17.65 -24.19
CA ILE A 332 -25.34 17.09 -22.88
C ILE A 332 -26.23 15.86 -23.08
N GLY A 333 -25.86 14.74 -22.46
CA GLY A 333 -26.56 13.47 -22.59
C GLY A 333 -26.15 12.60 -23.80
N ASP A 334 -25.28 13.10 -24.68
CA ASP A 334 -24.64 12.28 -25.73
C ASP A 334 -23.67 11.27 -25.11
N GLU A 335 -23.29 10.26 -25.92
CA GLU A 335 -22.37 9.21 -25.54
C GLU A 335 -20.98 9.39 -26.18
N ILE A 336 -19.93 9.33 -25.35
CA ILE A 336 -18.53 9.24 -25.76
C ILE A 336 -18.14 7.76 -25.72
N THR A 337 -17.96 7.16 -26.90
CA THR A 337 -17.41 5.80 -27.02
C THR A 337 -15.88 5.83 -26.94
N LEU A 338 -15.34 4.89 -26.18
CA LEU A 338 -13.91 4.70 -25.92
C LEU A 338 -13.48 3.31 -26.39
N SER A 339 -12.24 3.20 -26.85
CA SER A 339 -11.53 1.93 -27.07
C SER A 339 -10.30 1.92 -26.17
N PHE A 340 -10.09 0.82 -25.44
CA PHE A 340 -8.99 0.67 -24.49
C PHE A 340 -8.33 -0.71 -24.56
N GLY A 341 -7.13 -0.81 -23.99
CA GLY A 341 -6.40 -2.06 -23.85
C GLY A 341 -5.35 -1.98 -22.74
N GLY A 342 -4.86 -3.13 -22.28
CA GLY A 342 -3.89 -3.22 -21.19
C GLY A 342 -4.47 -3.07 -19.77
N ALA A 343 -5.80 -3.12 -19.63
CA ALA A 343 -6.48 -3.13 -18.34
C ALA A 343 -6.48 -4.55 -17.73
N GLN A 344 -6.24 -4.66 -16.42
CA GLN A 344 -6.20 -5.94 -15.70
C GLN A 344 -7.60 -6.49 -15.41
N THR A 345 -7.76 -7.81 -15.46
CA THR A 345 -9.04 -8.48 -15.20
C THR A 345 -9.11 -9.00 -13.77
N GLY A 346 -10.17 -8.67 -13.04
CA GLY A 346 -10.39 -9.14 -11.66
C GLY A 346 -11.71 -8.63 -11.09
N SER A 347 -12.20 -9.24 -10.00
CA SER A 347 -13.48 -8.87 -9.37
C SER A 347 -13.49 -7.48 -8.73
N ASN A 348 -12.30 -6.91 -8.50
CA ASN A 348 -12.06 -5.55 -8.02
C ASN A 348 -11.45 -4.63 -9.09
N GLU A 349 -11.24 -5.09 -10.32
CA GLU A 349 -10.61 -4.31 -11.39
C GLU A 349 -11.64 -3.61 -12.27
N TYR A 350 -11.38 -2.36 -12.63
CA TYR A 350 -12.29 -1.53 -13.42
C TYR A 350 -11.51 -0.69 -14.43
N VAL A 351 -12.17 -0.28 -15.50
CA VAL A 351 -11.79 0.95 -16.20
C VAL A 351 -12.69 2.06 -15.67
N SER A 352 -12.08 3.15 -15.23
CA SER A 352 -12.76 4.31 -14.66
C SER A 352 -12.46 5.57 -15.45
N ALA A 353 -13.30 6.58 -15.26
CA ALA A 353 -13.08 7.91 -15.80
C ALA A 353 -13.36 9.01 -14.77
N ILE A 354 -12.55 10.06 -14.83
CA ILE A 354 -12.79 11.34 -14.14
C ILE A 354 -12.98 12.42 -15.20
N ILE A 355 -13.98 13.28 -15.04
CA ILE A 355 -14.09 14.53 -15.82
C ILE A 355 -13.49 15.67 -15.02
N VAL A 356 -12.59 16.43 -15.65
CA VAL A 356 -12.06 17.71 -15.18
C VAL A 356 -12.28 18.79 -16.24
N SER A 357 -12.28 20.06 -15.84
CA SER A 357 -12.31 21.18 -16.79
C SER A 357 -10.93 21.37 -17.42
N ALA A 358 -10.85 21.74 -18.70
CA ALA A 358 -9.58 22.12 -19.32
C ALA A 358 -8.95 23.40 -18.69
N ALA A 359 -9.70 24.14 -17.86
CA ALA A 359 -9.20 25.28 -17.09
C ALA A 359 -8.74 24.91 -15.67
N ASP A 360 -9.12 23.74 -15.15
CA ASP A 360 -8.69 23.21 -13.85
C ASP A 360 -8.73 21.67 -13.88
N GLU A 361 -7.57 21.10 -14.17
CA GLU A 361 -7.34 19.66 -14.25
C GLU A 361 -7.14 19.01 -12.86
N THR A 362 -7.12 19.81 -11.79
CA THR A 362 -6.87 19.35 -10.42
C THR A 362 -8.15 19.14 -9.60
N THR A 363 -9.29 19.66 -10.09
CA THR A 363 -10.62 19.53 -9.46
C THR A 363 -11.52 18.56 -10.25
N PRO A 364 -11.66 17.30 -9.79
CA PRO A 364 -12.66 16.36 -10.29
C PRO A 364 -14.08 16.93 -10.22
N LEU A 365 -14.79 16.89 -11.35
CA LEU A 365 -16.21 17.25 -11.46
C LEU A 365 -17.10 16.01 -11.37
N TYR A 366 -16.69 14.95 -12.06
CA TYR A 366 -17.38 13.65 -12.09
C TYR A 366 -16.37 12.51 -11.98
N TYR A 367 -16.77 11.41 -11.37
CA TYR A 367 -16.03 10.14 -11.31
C TYR A 367 -17.02 8.97 -11.50
N GLY A 368 -16.56 7.88 -12.11
CA GLY A 368 -17.33 6.65 -12.23
C GLY A 368 -16.55 5.50 -12.87
N ARG A 369 -16.97 4.27 -12.54
CA ARG A 369 -16.42 3.02 -13.08
C ARG A 369 -17.16 2.68 -14.38
N ILE A 370 -16.50 2.87 -15.52
CA ILE A 370 -17.13 2.82 -16.85
C ILE A 370 -17.10 1.41 -17.48
N ALA A 371 -16.28 0.49 -16.95
CA ALA A 371 -16.34 -0.94 -17.24
C ALA A 371 -15.87 -1.78 -16.03
N ASN A 372 -16.42 -2.99 -15.87
CA ASN A 372 -15.99 -4.02 -14.89
C ASN A 372 -14.73 -4.79 -15.33
N ASN A 373 -14.10 -4.33 -16.41
CA ASN A 373 -12.95 -4.91 -17.09
C ASN A 373 -12.81 -6.45 -17.03
N THR A 374 -13.76 -7.13 -17.66
CA THR A 374 -13.70 -8.57 -17.92
C THR A 374 -12.76 -8.87 -19.09
N ALA A 375 -12.36 -10.15 -19.26
CA ALA A 375 -11.42 -10.56 -20.32
C ALA A 375 -11.90 -10.31 -21.77
N SER A 376 -13.17 -9.94 -21.96
CA SER A 376 -13.75 -9.54 -23.25
C SER A 376 -13.79 -8.03 -23.50
N ASP A 377 -13.58 -7.21 -22.46
CA ASP A 377 -13.81 -5.78 -22.55
C ASP A 377 -12.63 -5.06 -23.23
N THR A 378 -12.96 -4.31 -24.29
CA THR A 378 -12.00 -3.54 -25.11
C THR A 378 -12.54 -2.15 -25.46
N ALA A 379 -13.73 -1.82 -24.95
CA ALA A 379 -14.43 -0.58 -25.19
C ALA A 379 -15.35 -0.27 -24.02
N ALA A 380 -15.58 1.03 -23.80
CA ALA A 380 -16.58 1.53 -22.86
C ALA A 380 -17.32 2.70 -23.50
N THR A 381 -18.49 3.01 -22.97
CA THR A 381 -19.23 4.21 -23.32
C THR A 381 -19.40 5.05 -22.07
N VAL A 382 -19.32 6.38 -22.21
CA VAL A 382 -19.49 7.34 -21.14
C VAL A 382 -20.48 8.41 -21.58
N LYS A 383 -21.57 8.59 -20.85
CA LYS A 383 -22.57 9.60 -21.15
C LYS A 383 -22.18 10.96 -20.57
N VAL A 384 -22.32 12.02 -21.34
CA VAL A 384 -22.02 13.40 -20.90
C VAL A 384 -23.02 13.82 -19.81
N PRO A 385 -22.57 14.06 -18.56
CA PRO A 385 -23.48 14.34 -17.45
C PRO A 385 -24.30 15.62 -17.60
N THR A 386 -25.53 15.62 -17.08
CA THR A 386 -26.51 16.71 -17.21
C THR A 386 -26.19 17.98 -16.43
N GLY A 387 -25.20 17.94 -15.52
CA GLY A 387 -24.72 19.11 -14.77
C GLY A 387 -23.49 19.80 -15.40
N ILE A 388 -22.99 19.31 -16.54
CA ILE A 388 -21.93 19.97 -17.30
C ILE A 388 -22.52 21.13 -18.14
N SER A 389 -21.74 22.18 -18.32
CA SER A 389 -22.07 23.34 -19.17
C SER A 389 -21.24 23.32 -20.46
N ASP A 390 -21.59 24.15 -21.44
CA ASP A 390 -20.79 24.33 -22.65
C ASP A 390 -19.34 24.77 -22.30
N GLY A 391 -18.35 24.13 -22.90
CA GLY A 391 -16.93 24.36 -22.61
C GLY A 391 -16.01 23.18 -22.92
N ASP A 392 -14.72 23.35 -22.65
CA ASP A 392 -13.67 22.35 -22.89
C ASP A 392 -13.35 21.54 -21.62
N TYR A 393 -13.25 20.23 -21.79
CA TYR A 393 -13.09 19.24 -20.72
C TYR A 393 -12.07 18.17 -21.09
N LYS A 394 -11.47 17.56 -20.07
CA LYS A 394 -10.70 16.32 -20.17
C LYS A 394 -11.44 15.18 -19.51
N LEU A 395 -11.50 14.05 -20.19
CA LEU A 395 -11.85 12.75 -19.63
C LEU A 395 -10.53 12.02 -19.32
N LEU A 396 -10.21 11.90 -18.03
CA LEU A 396 -9.05 11.17 -17.53
C LEU A 396 -9.47 9.71 -17.38
N VAL A 397 -9.05 8.84 -18.30
CA VAL A 397 -9.44 7.41 -18.32
C VAL A 397 -8.27 6.56 -17.82
N PHE A 398 -8.53 5.61 -16.94
CA PHE A 398 -7.50 4.78 -16.29
C PHE A 398 -8.06 3.41 -15.90
N ALA A 399 -7.19 2.40 -15.82
CA ALA A 399 -7.52 1.16 -15.13
C ALA A 399 -7.27 1.33 -13.63
N GLU A 400 -8.13 0.80 -12.77
CA GLU A 400 -7.95 0.83 -11.32
C GLU A 400 -8.53 -0.39 -10.60
N GLN A 401 -8.01 -0.62 -9.40
CA GLN A 401 -8.67 -1.41 -8.37
C GLN A 401 -9.64 -0.56 -7.55
N TYR A 402 -10.77 -1.16 -7.20
CA TYR A 402 -11.66 -0.68 -6.14
C TYR A 402 -11.65 -1.69 -4.99
N ASN A 403 -10.77 -1.48 -4.02
CA ASN A 403 -10.59 -2.36 -2.86
C ASN A 403 -11.58 -2.06 -1.71
N GLY A 404 -12.43 -1.05 -1.88
CA GLY A 404 -13.45 -0.63 -0.91
C GLY A 404 -12.98 0.47 0.05
N ASP A 405 -13.81 0.78 1.04
CA ASP A 405 -13.53 1.84 2.02
C ASP A 405 -12.28 1.55 2.84
N LYS A 406 -11.53 2.61 3.17
CA LYS A 406 -10.32 2.59 4.01
C LYS A 406 -9.18 1.70 3.50
N LYS A 407 -9.27 1.15 2.30
CA LYS A 407 -8.21 0.33 1.69
C LYS A 407 -7.53 1.08 0.56
N THR A 408 -6.22 0.88 0.43
CA THR A 408 -5.41 1.40 -0.67
C THR A 408 -5.90 0.83 -1.99
N ASP A 409 -6.07 1.69 -2.99
CA ASP A 409 -6.38 1.32 -4.36
C ASP A 409 -5.12 1.50 -5.24
N PHE A 410 -5.07 0.83 -6.39
CA PHE A 410 -3.95 0.87 -7.34
C PHE A 410 -4.49 1.17 -8.74
N ALA A 411 -3.77 1.94 -9.54
CA ALA A 411 -4.25 2.41 -10.85
C ALA A 411 -3.13 2.65 -11.87
N SER A 412 -3.50 2.66 -13.14
CA SER A 412 -2.64 3.15 -14.23
C SER A 412 -2.47 4.67 -14.19
N ALA A 413 -1.51 5.19 -14.95
CA ALA A 413 -1.54 6.60 -15.34
C ALA A 413 -2.82 6.91 -16.16
N TYR A 414 -3.20 8.19 -16.21
CA TYR A 414 -4.32 8.65 -17.01
C TYR A 414 -4.01 8.62 -18.52
N SER A 415 -4.90 8.03 -19.29
CA SER A 415 -5.10 8.36 -20.70
C SER A 415 -6.01 9.58 -20.78
N GLU A 416 -5.43 10.73 -21.12
CA GLU A 416 -6.18 11.99 -21.27
C GLU A 416 -6.91 12.05 -22.61
N ILE A 417 -8.20 12.38 -22.57
CA ILE A 417 -9.05 12.52 -23.76
C ILE A 417 -9.76 13.86 -23.71
N ASP A 418 -9.38 14.77 -24.61
CA ASP A 418 -10.02 16.09 -24.74
C ASP A 418 -11.41 15.98 -25.41
N PHE A 419 -12.38 16.73 -24.90
CA PHE A 419 -13.69 16.90 -25.54
C PHE A 419 -14.31 18.27 -25.23
N THR A 420 -15.06 18.81 -26.19
CA THR A 420 -15.82 20.06 -26.05
C THR A 420 -17.30 19.75 -25.96
N VAL A 421 -17.98 20.31 -24.97
CA VAL A 421 -19.44 20.28 -24.84
C VAL A 421 -20.02 21.54 -25.49
N GLU A 422 -21.00 21.37 -26.37
CA GLU A 422 -21.77 22.46 -26.97
C GLU A 422 -23.27 22.13 -26.95
N GLY A 423 -24.11 23.08 -26.54
CA GLY A 423 -25.55 22.94 -26.59
C GLY A 423 -26.07 22.77 -28.02
N ALA A 424 -27.02 21.84 -28.22
CA ALA A 424 -27.62 21.60 -29.53
C ALA A 424 -28.24 22.89 -30.11
N GLY A 425 -27.66 23.39 -31.20
CA GLY A 425 -28.07 24.63 -31.84
C GLY A 425 -29.53 24.64 -32.31
N ASN A 426 -30.26 25.71 -31.99
CA ASN A 426 -31.67 25.94 -32.32
C ASN A 426 -32.06 25.65 -33.80
N VAL A 427 -32.74 24.52 -34.04
CA VAL A 427 -33.69 24.25 -35.15
C VAL A 427 -34.67 23.14 -34.67
N ALA A 428 -36.01 23.24 -34.64
CA ALA A 428 -36.92 24.37 -34.82
C ALA A 428 -38.29 24.09 -34.10
N SER A 429 -39.38 24.72 -34.54
CA SER A 429 -40.72 24.76 -33.93
C SER A 429 -41.63 23.53 -34.08
N THR A 430 -42.44 23.24 -33.04
CA THR A 430 -43.53 22.22 -32.97
C THR A 430 -44.79 22.59 -33.77
N PRO A 431 -45.79 21.67 -33.98
CA PRO A 431 -46.84 21.47 -32.97
C PRO A 431 -47.47 20.04 -32.82
N ARG A 432 -47.47 19.50 -31.58
CA ARG A 432 -48.60 19.08 -30.68
C ARG A 432 -49.84 18.27 -31.23
N PRO A 433 -50.68 17.60 -30.36
CA PRO A 433 -50.48 16.32 -29.65
C PRO A 433 -51.66 15.29 -29.72
N VAL A 434 -51.43 14.06 -29.21
CA VAL A 434 -52.42 13.15 -28.54
C VAL A 434 -51.64 12.27 -27.52
N GLY A 435 -52.11 11.80 -26.35
CA GLY A 435 -53.29 12.18 -25.54
C GLY A 435 -54.10 11.00 -24.94
N GLY A 436 -53.77 10.50 -23.73
CA GLY A 436 -54.56 9.43 -23.08
C GLY A 436 -54.11 8.96 -21.66
N ASN A 437 -55.05 9.02 -20.71
CA ASN A 437 -55.00 8.76 -19.25
C ASN A 437 -54.27 7.52 -18.68
N ALA A 438 -53.52 7.78 -17.60
CA ALA A 438 -53.66 7.25 -16.22
C ALA A 438 -54.36 5.90 -15.91
N SER A 439 -53.69 5.08 -15.09
CA SER A 439 -54.31 4.35 -13.96
C SER A 439 -53.33 4.18 -12.79
N SER A 440 -53.85 4.21 -11.57
CA SER A 440 -53.13 4.04 -10.31
C SER A 440 -53.24 2.61 -9.77
N SER A 441 -52.21 2.11 -9.08
CA SER A 441 -52.38 1.10 -8.04
C SER A 441 -51.35 1.29 -6.93
N ASP A 442 -51.86 1.41 -5.71
CA ASP A 442 -51.13 1.48 -4.45
C ASP A 442 -50.92 0.06 -3.90
N SER A 443 -49.74 -0.24 -3.35
CA SER A 443 -49.50 -1.41 -2.49
C SER A 443 -48.19 -1.24 -1.71
N SER A 444 -48.29 -1.19 -0.38
CA SER A 444 -47.18 -1.00 0.55
C SER A 444 -46.56 -2.32 1.05
N LEU A 445 -45.33 -2.22 1.58
CA LEU A 445 -44.63 -3.21 2.42
C LEU A 445 -44.17 -4.49 1.67
N ASP A 446 -43.05 -5.15 2.02
CA ASP A 446 -42.27 -5.15 3.27
C ASP A 446 -40.75 -4.95 3.07
N LEU A 447 -40.03 -4.80 4.19
CA LEU A 447 -38.57 -4.89 4.30
C LEU A 447 -38.12 -6.36 4.25
N ASP A 448 -36.99 -6.65 3.59
CA ASP A 448 -36.06 -7.68 4.07
C ASP A 448 -34.62 -7.30 3.71
N THR A 449 -33.73 -7.53 4.66
CA THR A 449 -32.27 -7.33 4.56
C THR A 449 -31.59 -8.66 4.29
N GLU A 450 -30.80 -8.78 3.23
CA GLU A 450 -29.78 -9.83 3.09
C GLU A 450 -28.44 -9.25 2.62
N GLU A 451 -27.36 -9.92 3.02
CA GLU A 451 -25.97 -9.40 3.01
C GLU A 451 -25.28 -9.64 1.65
N GLU A 452 -24.47 -8.68 1.17
CA GLU A 452 -23.64 -8.87 -0.03
C GLU A 452 -22.43 -9.77 0.26
N THR A 453 -22.36 -10.93 -0.40
CA THR A 453 -21.23 -11.87 -0.31
C THR A 453 -20.23 -11.68 -1.44
N THR A 454 -18.95 -11.52 -1.09
CA THR A 454 -17.80 -11.49 -2.02
C THR A 454 -17.36 -12.90 -2.42
N GLY A 455 -17.47 -13.33 -3.70
CA GLY A 455 -17.18 -14.74 -4.06
C GLY A 455 -16.77 -15.14 -5.49
N ASP A 456 -17.05 -14.35 -6.54
CA ASP A 456 -17.24 -14.84 -7.93
C ASP A 456 -16.34 -16.00 -8.45
N TYR A 457 -15.00 -15.88 -8.45
CA TYR A 457 -14.13 -16.97 -8.97
C TYR A 457 -14.00 -18.18 -8.02
N LEU A 458 -14.19 -17.98 -6.72
CA LEU A 458 -14.19 -19.07 -5.75
C LEU A 458 -15.50 -19.83 -5.79
N ASP A 459 -16.62 -19.17 -6.10
CA ASP A 459 -17.93 -19.79 -6.17
C ASP A 459 -17.96 -20.88 -7.26
N GLU A 460 -17.33 -20.66 -8.42
CA GLU A 460 -17.15 -21.69 -9.44
C GLU A 460 -16.32 -22.90 -8.96
N LEU A 461 -15.17 -22.66 -8.31
CA LEU A 461 -14.34 -23.74 -7.74
C LEU A 461 -15.08 -24.51 -6.65
N MET A 462 -15.84 -23.81 -5.81
CA MET A 462 -16.67 -24.39 -4.75
C MET A 462 -17.79 -25.25 -5.34
N VAL A 463 -18.50 -24.79 -6.38
CA VAL A 463 -19.49 -25.59 -7.12
C VAL A 463 -18.85 -26.83 -7.75
N MET A 464 -17.65 -26.73 -8.30
CA MET A 464 -16.92 -27.91 -8.81
C MET A 464 -16.52 -28.90 -7.71
N LEU A 465 -16.13 -28.41 -6.53
CA LEU A 465 -15.83 -29.21 -5.34
C LEU A 465 -17.09 -29.90 -4.82
N GLU A 466 -18.19 -29.17 -4.63
CA GLU A 466 -19.48 -29.73 -4.19
C GLU A 466 -20.01 -30.81 -5.15
N ALA A 467 -19.95 -30.58 -6.45
CA ALA A 467 -20.30 -31.57 -7.46
C ALA A 467 -19.38 -32.82 -7.42
N ALA A 468 -18.11 -32.65 -7.04
CA ALA A 468 -17.20 -33.78 -6.83
C ALA A 468 -17.51 -34.55 -5.53
N ILE A 469 -17.79 -33.84 -4.43
CA ILE A 469 -18.20 -34.42 -3.13
C ILE A 469 -19.48 -35.25 -3.32
N ALA A 470 -20.51 -34.66 -3.93
CA ALA A 470 -21.79 -35.31 -4.19
C ALA A 470 -21.68 -36.58 -5.07
N SER A 471 -20.62 -36.69 -5.88
CA SER A 471 -20.39 -37.87 -6.73
C SER A 471 -19.85 -39.09 -5.97
N GLY A 472 -19.27 -38.91 -4.78
CA GLY A 472 -18.74 -39.98 -3.94
C GLY A 472 -17.63 -40.85 -4.55
N THR A 473 -17.03 -40.44 -5.68
CA THR A 473 -16.02 -41.21 -6.42
C THR A 473 -14.71 -40.42 -6.57
N GLU A 474 -13.62 -41.07 -6.97
CA GLU A 474 -12.35 -40.39 -7.21
C GLU A 474 -12.49 -39.37 -8.35
N LYS A 475 -12.14 -38.11 -8.06
CA LYS A 475 -12.36 -36.96 -8.95
C LYS A 475 -11.12 -36.09 -9.00
N THR A 476 -10.69 -35.73 -10.21
CA THR A 476 -9.68 -34.69 -10.41
C THR A 476 -10.35 -33.43 -10.93
N ILE A 477 -10.10 -32.30 -10.25
CA ILE A 477 -10.50 -30.95 -10.67
C ILE A 477 -9.23 -30.25 -11.18
N ASN A 478 -9.30 -29.59 -12.33
CA ASN A 478 -8.23 -28.73 -12.80
C ASN A 478 -8.71 -27.29 -12.65
N TRP A 479 -7.88 -26.44 -12.07
CA TRP A 479 -8.18 -25.04 -11.79
C TRP A 479 -6.98 -24.17 -12.19
N SER A 480 -7.24 -23.02 -12.81
CA SER A 480 -6.22 -22.10 -13.33
C SER A 480 -6.40 -20.64 -12.88
N GLU A 481 -7.49 -20.33 -12.16
CA GLU A 481 -7.82 -18.95 -11.81
C GLU A 481 -7.32 -18.58 -10.40
N GLY A 482 -6.70 -17.41 -10.31
CA GLY A 482 -6.05 -16.92 -9.09
C GLY A 482 -4.65 -17.51 -8.85
N THR A 483 -3.99 -17.03 -7.79
CA THR A 483 -2.61 -17.43 -7.43
C THR A 483 -2.49 -18.12 -6.07
N ALA A 484 -3.58 -18.18 -5.31
CA ALA A 484 -3.63 -18.76 -3.97
C ALA A 484 -4.92 -19.58 -3.77
N LEU A 485 -4.88 -20.56 -2.87
CA LEU A 485 -6.06 -21.32 -2.45
C LEU A 485 -6.49 -20.89 -1.04
N PRO A 486 -7.77 -20.58 -0.79
CA PRO A 486 -8.23 -20.17 0.53
C PRO A 486 -8.26 -21.36 1.49
N GLY A 487 -8.10 -21.08 2.79
CA GLY A 487 -8.13 -22.07 3.88
C GLY A 487 -9.34 -23.01 3.83
N PRO A 488 -10.58 -22.52 3.60
CA PRO A 488 -11.76 -23.35 3.36
C PRO A 488 -11.61 -24.40 2.24
N VAL A 489 -11.00 -24.07 1.10
CA VAL A 489 -10.74 -25.05 0.01
C VAL A 489 -9.74 -26.11 0.46
N MET A 490 -8.70 -25.71 1.20
CA MET A 490 -7.71 -26.65 1.76
C MET A 490 -8.34 -27.59 2.79
N LYS A 491 -9.25 -27.08 3.63
CA LYS A 491 -10.04 -27.87 4.57
C LYS A 491 -10.96 -28.86 3.83
N ILE A 492 -11.67 -28.41 2.80
CA ILE A 492 -12.54 -29.26 1.98
C ILE A 492 -11.75 -30.41 1.34
N LEU A 493 -10.54 -30.14 0.84
CA LEU A 493 -9.66 -31.17 0.27
C LEU A 493 -9.15 -32.16 1.32
N GLU A 494 -8.80 -31.71 2.53
CA GLU A 494 -8.41 -32.62 3.63
C GLU A 494 -9.59 -33.51 4.08
N GLU A 495 -10.80 -32.94 4.17
CA GLU A 495 -12.02 -33.66 4.56
C GLU A 495 -12.52 -34.64 3.47
N ASN A 496 -12.09 -34.47 2.22
CA ASN A 496 -12.51 -35.28 1.07
C ASN A 496 -11.31 -35.95 0.35
N PRO A 497 -10.74 -37.02 0.93
CA PRO A 497 -9.48 -37.62 0.47
C PRO A 497 -9.52 -38.21 -0.94
N GLN A 498 -10.72 -38.44 -1.51
CA GLN A 498 -10.97 -38.91 -2.87
C GLN A 498 -10.85 -37.83 -3.95
N ILE A 499 -10.80 -36.55 -3.57
CA ILE A 499 -10.69 -35.42 -4.50
C ILE A 499 -9.21 -35.06 -4.70
N THR A 500 -8.81 -34.77 -5.93
CA THR A 500 -7.51 -34.19 -6.26
C THR A 500 -7.71 -32.87 -6.98
N LEU A 501 -7.18 -31.78 -6.43
CA LEU A 501 -7.13 -30.49 -7.11
C LEU A 501 -5.79 -30.33 -7.82
N VAL A 502 -5.80 -30.07 -9.12
CA VAL A 502 -4.66 -29.59 -9.88
C VAL A 502 -4.82 -28.09 -10.00
N PHE A 503 -3.95 -27.32 -9.37
CA PHE A 503 -3.96 -25.87 -9.44
C PHE A 503 -2.75 -25.38 -10.26
N SER A 504 -3.02 -24.56 -11.28
CA SER A 504 -2.00 -23.95 -12.14
C SER A 504 -2.08 -22.44 -11.99
N TYR A 505 -0.96 -21.75 -11.84
CA TYR A 505 -0.93 -20.30 -11.65
C TYR A 505 0.42 -19.72 -12.10
N THR A 506 0.42 -18.47 -12.54
CA THR A 506 1.65 -17.73 -12.85
C THR A 506 2.03 -16.86 -11.64
N TYR A 507 3.30 -16.91 -11.22
CA TYR A 507 3.82 -16.07 -10.14
C TYR A 507 5.22 -15.56 -10.52
N GLN A 508 5.45 -14.25 -10.40
CA GLN A 508 6.71 -13.59 -10.81
C GLN A 508 7.15 -13.93 -12.25
N GLY A 509 6.19 -14.12 -13.17
CA GLY A 509 6.46 -14.48 -14.58
C GLY A 509 6.88 -15.95 -14.81
N LEU A 510 6.75 -16.82 -13.80
CA LEU A 510 6.97 -18.26 -13.92
C LEU A 510 5.65 -19.00 -13.73
N ASP A 511 5.39 -19.99 -14.60
CA ASP A 511 4.21 -20.85 -14.51
C ASP A 511 4.46 -22.02 -13.56
N TYR A 512 3.59 -22.15 -12.57
CA TYR A 512 3.60 -23.22 -11.59
C TYR A 512 2.39 -24.12 -11.79
N ARG A 513 2.56 -25.42 -11.53
CA ARG A 513 1.48 -26.40 -11.50
C ARG A 513 1.66 -27.31 -10.30
N VAL A 514 0.68 -27.27 -9.39
CA VAL A 514 0.69 -27.98 -8.12
C VAL A 514 -0.45 -29.00 -8.12
N THR A 515 -0.15 -30.25 -7.78
CA THR A 515 -1.17 -31.27 -7.54
C THR A 515 -1.41 -31.40 -6.04
N LEU A 516 -2.65 -31.26 -5.60
CA LEU A 516 -3.11 -31.42 -4.23
C LEU A 516 -4.06 -32.64 -4.13
N PRO A 517 -3.56 -33.85 -3.89
CA PRO A 517 -4.40 -34.99 -3.55
C PRO A 517 -4.96 -34.80 -2.14
N GLY A 518 -6.28 -34.76 -1.96
CA GLY A 518 -6.94 -34.44 -0.70
C GLY A 518 -6.45 -35.26 0.49
N LYS A 519 -6.20 -36.56 0.26
CA LYS A 519 -5.57 -37.50 1.22
C LYS A 519 -4.21 -37.06 1.81
N TYR A 520 -3.54 -36.08 1.22
CA TYR A 520 -2.27 -35.52 1.68
C TYR A 520 -2.34 -34.03 2.03
N VAL A 521 -3.48 -33.37 1.82
CA VAL A 521 -3.68 -31.98 2.22
C VAL A 521 -3.79 -31.91 3.75
N LYS A 522 -3.21 -30.85 4.32
CA LYS A 522 -3.33 -30.48 5.72
C LYS A 522 -3.78 -29.02 5.80
N TYR A 523 -4.92 -28.80 6.43
CA TYR A 523 -5.45 -27.48 6.74
C TYR A 523 -4.82 -26.97 8.04
N ASP A 524 -4.26 -25.75 7.99
CA ASP A 524 -3.91 -24.99 9.19
C ASP A 524 -4.89 -23.81 9.30
N PRO A 525 -5.74 -23.75 10.35
CA PRO A 525 -6.67 -22.64 10.54
C PRO A 525 -6.00 -21.27 10.76
N LYS A 526 -4.67 -21.24 10.95
CA LYS A 526 -3.89 -20.00 11.03
C LYS A 526 -3.46 -19.47 9.66
N ILE A 527 -3.66 -20.24 8.59
CA ILE A 527 -3.28 -19.89 7.22
C ILE A 527 -4.56 -19.65 6.41
N PRO A 528 -5.08 -18.41 6.37
CA PRO A 528 -6.33 -18.11 5.68
C PRO A 528 -6.21 -18.24 4.15
N TRP A 529 -5.00 -18.10 3.60
CA TRP A 529 -4.71 -18.26 2.18
C TRP A 529 -3.35 -18.95 1.97
N CYS A 530 -3.35 -20.03 1.22
CA CYS A 530 -2.18 -20.76 0.80
C CYS A 530 -1.66 -20.16 -0.52
N GLY A 531 -0.67 -19.27 -0.42
CA GLY A 531 -0.08 -18.60 -1.59
C GLY A 531 0.87 -19.47 -2.43
N PRO A 532 1.37 -18.93 -3.56
CA PRO A 532 2.23 -19.62 -4.54
C PRO A 532 3.35 -20.47 -3.92
N LEU A 533 4.23 -19.83 -3.15
CA LEU A 533 5.44 -20.47 -2.61
C LEU A 533 5.10 -21.50 -1.51
N TYR A 534 4.03 -21.31 -0.76
CA TYR A 534 3.53 -22.27 0.22
C TYR A 534 2.99 -23.53 -0.47
N LEU A 535 2.16 -23.35 -1.50
CA LEU A 535 1.58 -24.45 -2.28
C LEU A 535 2.66 -25.24 -3.02
N TYR A 536 3.61 -24.55 -3.66
CA TYR A 536 4.70 -25.20 -4.37
C TYR A 536 5.66 -25.93 -3.41
N GLY A 537 6.05 -25.30 -2.30
CA GLY A 537 6.97 -25.88 -1.32
C GLY A 537 6.47 -27.17 -0.67
N LEU A 538 5.16 -27.26 -0.38
CA LEU A 538 4.58 -28.45 0.26
C LEU A 538 4.14 -29.52 -0.75
N TYR A 539 3.54 -29.11 -1.87
CA TYR A 539 2.80 -30.00 -2.77
C TYR A 539 3.36 -30.08 -4.21
N GLY A 540 4.33 -29.24 -4.60
CA GLY A 540 4.92 -29.22 -5.95
C GLY A 540 5.52 -30.57 -6.38
N LYS A 541 5.98 -31.38 -5.42
CA LYS A 541 6.50 -32.76 -5.62
C LYS A 541 5.46 -33.77 -6.15
N TYR A 542 4.17 -33.45 -6.12
CA TYR A 542 3.10 -34.31 -6.64
C TYR A 542 2.71 -33.98 -8.09
N GLY A 543 3.38 -33.01 -8.73
CA GLY A 543 3.26 -32.72 -10.16
C GLY A 543 3.88 -33.81 -11.03
N THR A 544 3.14 -34.32 -12.02
CA THR A 544 3.62 -35.39 -12.92
C THR A 544 4.48 -34.87 -14.07
N ASN A 545 5.78 -34.75 -13.80
CA ASN A 545 6.93 -34.85 -14.73
C ASN A 545 7.10 -33.90 -15.95
N THR A 546 8.37 -33.50 -16.10
CA THR A 546 9.07 -33.06 -17.33
C THR A 546 8.57 -31.81 -18.07
N ASN A 547 9.03 -30.66 -17.58
CA ASN A 547 9.97 -29.89 -18.39
C ASN A 547 11.04 -29.27 -17.50
N SER A 548 12.31 -29.50 -17.80
CA SER A 548 13.43 -28.84 -17.13
C SER A 548 13.41 -27.36 -17.51
N LEU A 549 13.45 -26.47 -16.51
CA LEU A 549 13.49 -25.01 -16.71
C LEU A 549 14.56 -24.61 -17.74
N PRO A 550 14.30 -23.61 -18.60
CA PRO A 550 15.23 -23.20 -19.63
C PRO A 550 16.54 -22.73 -19.02
N LYS A 551 17.62 -23.39 -19.46
CA LYS A 551 19.00 -23.13 -19.02
C LYS A 551 19.40 -21.68 -19.31
N ALA A 552 19.45 -20.85 -18.27
CA ALA A 552 20.14 -19.56 -18.31
C ALA A 552 21.58 -19.78 -18.77
N THR A 553 21.88 -19.33 -19.99
CA THR A 553 23.20 -19.55 -20.61
C THR A 553 24.05 -18.31 -20.39
N THR A 554 24.56 -18.17 -19.17
CA THR A 554 25.46 -17.07 -18.80
C THR A 554 26.85 -17.63 -18.50
N SER A 555 27.86 -16.97 -19.07
CA SER A 555 29.26 -17.40 -19.07
C SER A 555 29.88 -17.39 -17.68
N ARG A 556 30.72 -18.39 -17.41
CA ARG A 556 31.60 -18.53 -16.24
C ARG A 556 32.30 -17.21 -15.86
N ALA A 557 31.79 -16.53 -14.83
CA ALA A 557 32.53 -15.58 -14.00
C ALA A 557 32.93 -16.29 -12.70
N GLY A 558 33.99 -15.83 -12.03
CA GLY A 558 34.57 -16.53 -10.87
C GLY A 558 33.62 -16.64 -9.67
N GLU A 559 33.71 -17.78 -8.99
CA GLU A 559 33.02 -18.11 -7.73
C GLU A 559 33.16 -16.97 -6.72
N ARG A 560 32.04 -16.34 -6.34
CA ARG A 560 32.03 -15.25 -5.36
C ARG A 560 31.67 -15.79 -4.00
N THR A 561 32.16 -15.14 -2.95
CA THR A 561 31.89 -15.51 -1.57
C THR A 561 31.37 -14.34 -0.76
N TYR A 562 30.47 -14.64 0.17
CA TYR A 562 29.82 -13.71 1.07
C TYR A 562 29.94 -14.24 2.50
N THR A 563 30.34 -13.42 3.47
CA THR A 563 30.47 -13.84 4.87
C THR A 563 29.23 -13.38 5.64
N VAL A 564 28.49 -14.33 6.20
CA VAL A 564 27.28 -14.08 7.01
C VAL A 564 27.62 -13.16 8.19
N ILE A 565 26.92 -12.04 8.32
CA ILE A 565 26.99 -11.19 9.52
C ILE A 565 25.80 -11.43 10.46
N SER A 566 25.86 -10.88 11.67
CA SER A 566 24.82 -11.07 12.68
C SER A 566 23.47 -10.54 12.19
N GLY A 567 22.40 -11.32 12.39
CA GLY A 567 21.02 -10.95 12.03
C GLY A 567 20.61 -11.27 10.59
N GLU A 568 21.49 -11.86 9.77
CA GLU A 568 21.13 -12.22 8.39
C GLU A 568 20.49 -13.61 8.29
N THR A 569 19.56 -13.74 7.33
CA THR A 569 18.97 -15.01 6.91
C THR A 569 19.47 -15.39 5.53
N LEU A 570 19.43 -16.69 5.19
CA LEU A 570 19.84 -17.15 3.86
C LEU A 570 18.96 -16.54 2.75
N TRP A 571 17.70 -16.22 3.08
CA TRP A 571 16.77 -15.47 2.23
C TRP A 571 17.22 -14.01 2.01
N GLY A 572 17.55 -13.27 3.07
CA GLY A 572 18.04 -11.90 2.94
C GLY A 572 19.36 -11.80 2.16
N ILE A 573 20.24 -12.80 2.32
CA ILE A 573 21.49 -12.93 1.55
C ILE A 573 21.19 -13.25 0.08
N ALA A 574 20.28 -14.20 -0.21
CA ALA A 574 19.87 -14.52 -1.57
C ALA A 574 19.31 -13.29 -2.31
N MET A 575 18.42 -12.54 -1.65
CA MET A 575 17.83 -11.31 -2.19
C MET A 575 18.88 -10.22 -2.45
N ARG A 576 19.81 -9.98 -1.50
CA ARG A 576 20.91 -9.01 -1.65
C ARG A 576 21.85 -9.35 -2.80
N LEU A 577 22.04 -10.64 -3.10
CA LEU A 577 23.00 -11.13 -4.09
C LEU A 577 22.37 -11.47 -5.45
N GLY A 578 21.04 -11.31 -5.61
CA GLY A 578 20.33 -11.59 -6.86
C GLY A 578 20.27 -13.07 -7.21
N THR A 579 20.17 -13.95 -6.21
CA THR A 579 20.12 -15.41 -6.35
C THR A 579 18.98 -16.00 -5.49
N THR A 580 18.82 -17.32 -5.42
CA THR A 580 17.78 -17.97 -4.60
C THR A 580 18.35 -18.71 -3.40
N VAL A 581 17.51 -18.94 -2.39
CA VAL A 581 17.86 -19.72 -1.20
C VAL A 581 18.30 -21.13 -1.61
N GLU A 582 17.59 -21.75 -2.56
CA GLU A 582 17.91 -23.08 -3.09
C GLU A 582 19.28 -23.12 -3.76
N GLU A 583 19.64 -22.10 -4.53
CA GLU A 583 20.95 -22.03 -5.19
C GLU A 583 22.07 -21.82 -4.16
N LEU A 584 21.87 -20.99 -3.13
CA LEU A 584 22.81 -20.86 -2.02
C LEU A 584 22.95 -22.17 -1.23
N VAL A 585 21.84 -22.85 -0.91
CA VAL A 585 21.83 -24.17 -0.26
C VAL A 585 22.61 -25.18 -1.10
N ARG A 586 22.38 -25.22 -2.42
CA ARG A 586 23.00 -26.16 -3.36
C ARG A 586 24.48 -25.90 -3.56
N LEU A 587 24.91 -24.63 -3.63
CA LEU A 587 26.32 -24.25 -3.78
C LEU A 587 27.14 -24.48 -2.50
N ASN A 588 26.50 -24.45 -1.33
CA ASN A 588 27.17 -24.51 -0.03
C ASN A 588 26.89 -25.78 0.79
N ASN A 589 26.04 -26.69 0.28
CA ASN A 589 25.56 -27.90 0.97
C ASN A 589 24.99 -27.60 2.37
N ILE A 590 24.16 -26.56 2.49
CA ILE A 590 23.59 -26.12 3.77
C ILE A 590 22.48 -27.10 4.18
N PRO A 591 22.60 -27.82 5.32
CA PRO A 591 21.67 -28.89 5.68
C PRO A 591 20.33 -28.38 6.23
N ASN A 592 20.27 -27.13 6.70
CA ASN A 592 19.03 -26.46 7.10
C ASN A 592 19.06 -25.00 6.58
N PRO A 593 18.22 -24.60 5.60
CA PRO A 593 18.19 -23.24 5.07
C PRO A 593 17.85 -22.17 6.12
N ASP A 594 17.08 -22.53 7.14
CA ASP A 594 16.63 -21.64 8.22
C ASP A 594 17.71 -21.40 9.30
N ARG A 595 18.88 -22.04 9.15
CA ARG A 595 19.98 -21.94 10.12
C ARG A 595 21.33 -21.80 9.42
N ILE A 596 21.81 -20.57 9.41
CA ILE A 596 23.19 -20.20 9.07
C ILE A 596 23.91 -19.64 10.29
N ASP A 597 25.21 -19.90 10.40
CA ASP A 597 26.02 -19.43 11.52
C ASP A 597 26.77 -18.13 11.16
N ILE A 598 26.94 -17.23 12.14
CA ILE A 598 27.67 -15.97 11.94
C ILE A 598 29.13 -16.26 11.57
N GLY A 599 29.64 -15.61 10.52
CA GLY A 599 30.96 -15.87 9.96
C GLY A 599 31.02 -17.02 8.97
N GLN A 600 29.91 -17.73 8.71
CA GLN A 600 29.82 -18.73 7.65
C GLN A 600 30.07 -18.08 6.28
N ILE A 601 30.81 -18.76 5.41
CA ILE A 601 31.10 -18.29 4.05
C ILE A 601 30.14 -18.96 3.07
N ILE A 602 29.40 -18.15 2.33
CA ILE A 602 28.36 -18.49 1.38
C ILE A 602 28.85 -18.18 -0.03
N ARG A 603 28.95 -19.20 -0.87
CA ARG A 603 29.25 -19.13 -2.31
C ARG A 603 27.98 -18.80 -3.11
N TYR A 604 28.12 -17.95 -4.12
CA TYR A 604 27.04 -17.51 -5.01
C TYR A 604 27.56 -17.17 -6.42
#